data_AF-A0A1B6IJ49-F1
#
_entry.id   AF-A0A1B6IJ49-F1
#
_cell.length_a   1.000
_cell.length_b   1.000
_cell.length_c   1.000
_cell.angle_alpha   90.00
_cell.angle_beta   90.00
_cell.angle_gamma   90.00
#
_symmetry.space_group_name_H-M   'P 1'
#
loop_
_entity.id
_entity.type
_entity.pdbx_description
1 polymer ?
#
loop_
_entity_poly.entity_id
_entity_poly.type
_entity_poly.pdbx_seq_one_letter_code
_entity_poly.pdbx_strand_id
1 'polypeptide(L)'
;MGKAKPRHKKNRRHNITQPTGIPSVKEAELEESEFSVPESDKDISIDKIIEEINSPTVEERLCGLQSLATLAENPNSVETIIKHKVLKIVAPLLVDGSSEVRNLSAGVLRNLSASGSMQVIEMLVKDDIMTPLISLFHQYNEWNPETAKAEDSDTLLQLVNLLWNLCETDETALKHFNSANILNLLLRCLNYQTVGLDLCITVCQCLNSVSEDNTIIASALRHHESDFLKILTVTSSDQRLLLLKTLAAGIVVNLNPSSPWLEAVVATLSETLEADVHQQICQLSSQMPLDSSTQLSEDVSTQLKNVQTLVDAQVMALEILANLISSQDDE
;
A
#
# COMPACT_ATOMS: atom_id res chain seq x y z
N MET A 1 -13.79 35.09 -74.46
CA MET A 1 -13.84 35.98 -73.26
C MET A 1 -13.59 35.13 -72.03
N GLY A 2 -12.80 35.61 -71.04
CA GLY A 2 -12.79 35.02 -69.69
C GLY A 2 -11.47 34.49 -69.11
N LYS A 3 -10.50 35.39 -68.91
CA LYS A 3 -9.54 35.54 -67.78
C LYS A 3 -8.65 34.37 -67.30
N ALA A 4 -7.35 34.68 -67.22
CA ALA A 4 -6.25 33.90 -66.66
C ALA A 4 -5.82 34.35 -65.24
N LYS A 5 -5.15 33.43 -64.49
CA LYS A 5 -4.06 33.55 -63.46
C LYS A 5 -4.36 32.77 -62.15
N PRO A 6 -3.36 32.36 -61.33
CA PRO A 6 -1.94 32.03 -61.60
C PRO A 6 -1.35 30.80 -60.84
N ARG A 7 -0.13 30.41 -61.29
CA ARG A 7 0.99 29.61 -60.72
C ARG A 7 1.03 29.29 -59.21
N HIS A 8 1.56 28.11 -58.86
CA HIS A 8 2.89 27.97 -58.22
C HIS A 8 3.48 26.55 -58.28
N LYS A 9 4.61 26.41 -59.00
CA LYS A 9 5.63 25.35 -58.80
C LYS A 9 6.58 25.80 -57.69
N LYS A 10 7.01 24.86 -56.83
CA LYS A 10 8.22 24.83 -55.97
C LYS A 10 8.10 23.54 -55.12
N ASN A 11 9.11 22.75 -54.77
CA ASN A 11 10.48 22.49 -55.20
C ASN A 11 10.87 21.21 -54.42
N ARG A 12 11.53 20.25 -55.08
CA ARG A 12 12.27 19.17 -54.38
C ARG A 12 13.40 19.82 -53.56
N ARG A 13 13.50 19.50 -52.27
CA ARG A 13 14.70 19.64 -51.41
C ARG A 13 14.69 18.46 -50.44
N HIS A 14 15.48 17.42 -50.72
CA HIS A 14 16.78 17.14 -50.11
C HIS A 14 16.69 16.74 -48.64
N ASN A 15 16.95 15.44 -48.41
CA ASN A 15 17.44 14.87 -47.17
C ASN A 15 18.45 15.82 -46.51
N ILE A 16 18.13 16.27 -45.30
CA ILE A 16 19.12 16.76 -44.34
C ILE A 16 19.02 15.79 -43.17
N THR A 17 19.99 14.89 -43.11
CA THR A 17 20.40 14.16 -41.92
C THR A 17 20.69 15.18 -40.81
N GLN A 18 19.94 15.11 -39.71
CA GLN A 18 20.29 15.85 -38.49
C GLN A 18 21.46 15.14 -37.78
N PRO A 19 22.50 15.84 -37.33
CA PRO A 19 23.71 15.25 -36.74
C PRO A 19 23.65 15.15 -35.21
N THR A 20 22.45 14.98 -34.64
CA THR A 20 22.27 14.67 -33.21
C THR A 20 21.37 13.44 -33.15
N GLY A 21 21.96 12.28 -32.85
CA GLY A 21 21.27 10.99 -32.75
C GLY A 21 20.34 10.91 -31.53
N ILE A 22 19.30 11.74 -31.53
CA ILE A 22 18.20 11.68 -30.57
C ILE A 22 17.05 11.00 -31.32
N PRO A 23 16.60 9.81 -30.90
CA PRO A 23 15.46 9.14 -31.51
C PRO A 23 14.24 10.06 -31.54
N SER A 24 13.48 10.02 -32.62
CA SER A 24 12.19 10.73 -32.65
C SER A 24 11.27 10.14 -31.56
N VAL A 25 10.40 10.95 -30.95
CA VAL A 25 9.38 10.45 -29.99
C VAL A 25 8.59 9.27 -30.56
N LYS A 26 8.38 9.25 -31.88
CA LYS A 26 7.76 8.11 -32.59
C LYS A 26 8.63 6.85 -32.69
N GLU A 27 9.94 6.98 -32.71
CA GLU A 27 10.87 5.83 -32.69
C GLU A 27 11.02 5.28 -31.26
N ALA A 28 11.00 6.14 -30.24
CA ALA A 28 10.97 5.73 -28.83
C ALA A 28 9.65 5.01 -28.47
N GLU A 29 8.51 5.50 -28.95
CA GLU A 29 7.20 4.82 -28.79
C GLU A 29 7.13 3.46 -29.51
N LEU A 30 7.89 3.29 -30.61
CA LEU A 30 7.97 2.02 -31.34
C LEU A 30 8.91 1.02 -30.63
N GLU A 31 10.02 1.47 -30.04
CA GLU A 31 10.92 0.63 -29.25
C GLU A 31 10.31 0.19 -27.91
N GLU A 32 9.49 1.03 -27.26
CA GLU A 32 8.69 0.59 -26.09
C GLU A 32 7.64 -0.47 -26.46
N SER A 33 7.12 -0.43 -27.69
CA SER A 33 6.17 -1.44 -28.18
C SER A 33 6.83 -2.78 -28.54
N GLU A 34 8.11 -2.79 -28.93
CA GLU A 34 8.84 -4.03 -29.28
C GLU A 34 9.27 -4.88 -28.07
N PHE A 35 9.18 -4.33 -26.85
CA PHE A 35 9.40 -5.10 -25.61
C PHE A 35 8.12 -5.51 -24.89
N SER A 36 6.95 -5.21 -25.48
CA SER A 36 5.67 -5.70 -24.95
C SER A 36 5.50 -7.18 -25.30
N VAL A 37 5.63 -8.05 -24.29
CA VAL A 37 5.25 -9.46 -24.38
C VAL A 37 3.81 -9.52 -24.90
N PRO A 38 3.52 -10.24 -26.00
CA PRO A 38 2.17 -10.30 -26.55
C PRO A 38 1.18 -10.73 -25.47
N GLU A 39 -0.03 -10.15 -25.44
CA GLU A 39 -1.05 -10.49 -24.42
C GLU A 39 -1.28 -12.00 -24.30
N SER A 40 -1.22 -12.73 -25.42
CA SER A 40 -1.36 -14.20 -25.44
C SER A 40 -0.29 -14.93 -24.62
N ASP A 41 0.94 -14.42 -24.58
CA ASP A 41 2.04 -15.04 -23.83
C ASP A 41 1.92 -14.74 -22.33
N LYS A 42 1.34 -13.58 -21.97
CA LYS A 42 1.00 -13.24 -20.58
C LYS A 42 -0.12 -14.14 -20.05
N ASP A 43 -1.15 -14.38 -20.85
CA ASP A 43 -2.26 -15.27 -20.50
C ASP A 43 -1.77 -16.71 -20.27
N ILE A 44 -0.94 -17.24 -21.18
CA ILE A 44 -0.30 -18.56 -21.03
C ILE A 44 0.57 -18.65 -19.77
N SER A 45 1.22 -17.54 -19.37
CA SER A 45 2.00 -17.50 -18.15
C SER A 45 1.13 -17.56 -16.89
N ILE A 46 -0.04 -16.93 -16.89
CA ILE A 46 -0.96 -16.92 -15.74
C ILE A 46 -1.66 -18.28 -15.59
N ASP A 47 -2.05 -18.92 -16.69
CA ASP A 47 -2.67 -20.25 -16.64
C ASP A 47 -1.74 -21.28 -15.98
N LYS A 48 -0.44 -21.24 -16.27
CA LYS A 48 0.56 -22.11 -15.61
C LYS A 48 0.68 -21.83 -14.11
N ILE A 49 0.70 -20.55 -13.73
CA ILE A 49 0.71 -20.15 -12.32
C ILE A 49 -0.54 -20.69 -11.61
N ILE A 50 -1.71 -20.64 -12.26
CA ILE A 50 -2.96 -21.20 -11.73
C ILE A 50 -2.89 -22.72 -11.59
N GLU A 51 -2.27 -23.43 -12.53
CA GLU A 51 -2.05 -24.89 -12.42
C GLU A 51 -1.18 -25.22 -11.19
N GLU A 52 -0.10 -24.48 -10.98
CA GLU A 52 0.78 -24.63 -9.80
C GLU A 52 0.03 -24.37 -8.49
N ILE A 53 -0.77 -23.28 -8.42
CA ILE A 53 -1.58 -22.93 -7.24
C ILE A 53 -2.65 -23.99 -6.92
N ASN A 54 -3.18 -24.69 -7.92
CA ASN A 54 -4.17 -25.75 -7.72
C ASN A 54 -3.54 -27.14 -7.46
N SER A 55 -2.21 -27.23 -7.40
CA SER A 55 -1.53 -28.48 -7.12
C SER A 55 -1.91 -29.06 -5.75
N PRO A 56 -2.03 -30.40 -5.63
CA PRO A 56 -2.18 -31.04 -4.32
C PRO A 56 -0.93 -30.89 -3.44
N THR A 57 0.25 -30.61 -4.01
CA THR A 57 1.50 -30.48 -3.27
C THR A 57 1.68 -29.07 -2.72
N VAL A 58 2.14 -28.93 -1.48
CA VAL A 58 2.31 -27.62 -0.85
C VAL A 58 3.39 -26.83 -1.58
N GLU A 59 4.46 -27.49 -1.99
CA GLU A 59 5.62 -26.91 -2.63
C GLU A 59 5.28 -26.25 -3.98
N GLU A 60 4.49 -26.91 -4.83
CA GLU A 60 4.04 -26.32 -6.10
C GLU A 60 3.08 -25.15 -5.86
N ARG A 61 2.19 -25.25 -4.85
CA ARG A 61 1.32 -24.11 -4.48
C ARG A 61 2.12 -22.89 -4.06
N LEU A 62 3.17 -23.08 -3.24
CA LEU A 62 4.04 -22.00 -2.82
C LEU A 62 4.77 -21.35 -4.01
N CYS A 63 5.26 -22.16 -4.96
CA CYS A 63 5.90 -21.66 -6.18
C CYS A 63 4.94 -20.79 -7.02
N GLY A 64 3.72 -21.28 -7.24
CA GLY A 64 2.69 -20.56 -7.97
C GLY A 64 2.30 -19.26 -7.27
N LEU A 65 2.07 -19.29 -5.95
CA LEU A 65 1.74 -18.10 -5.16
C LEU A 65 2.87 -17.07 -5.14
N GLN A 66 4.13 -17.49 -5.06
CA GLN A 66 5.27 -16.57 -5.10
C GLN A 66 5.40 -15.88 -6.47
N SER A 67 5.20 -16.63 -7.55
CA SER A 67 5.21 -16.09 -8.92
C SER A 67 4.06 -15.10 -9.11
N LEU A 68 2.88 -15.44 -8.59
CA LEU A 68 1.71 -14.57 -8.63
C LEU A 68 1.90 -13.30 -7.78
N ALA A 69 2.52 -13.40 -6.60
CA ALA A 69 2.75 -12.26 -5.72
C ALA A 69 3.61 -11.20 -6.42
N THR A 70 4.67 -11.65 -7.11
CA THR A 70 5.55 -10.80 -7.92
C THR A 70 4.77 -10.13 -9.06
N LEU A 71 3.88 -10.88 -9.73
CA LEU A 71 3.06 -10.33 -10.81
C LEU A 71 2.04 -9.31 -10.28
N ALA A 72 1.46 -9.54 -9.11
CA ALA A 72 0.46 -8.69 -8.46
C ALA A 72 1.03 -7.34 -7.99
N GLU A 73 2.35 -7.24 -7.77
CA GLU A 73 2.99 -5.96 -7.43
C GLU A 73 2.96 -4.97 -8.59
N ASN A 74 2.94 -5.46 -9.84
CA ASN A 74 2.91 -4.62 -11.02
C ASN A 74 1.48 -4.17 -11.34
N PRO A 75 1.14 -2.86 -11.23
CA PRO A 75 -0.20 -2.36 -11.53
C PRO A 75 -0.69 -2.73 -12.94
N ASN A 76 0.23 -2.82 -13.92
CA ASN A 76 -0.10 -3.17 -15.31
C ASN A 76 -0.54 -4.63 -15.49
N SER A 77 -0.30 -5.50 -14.50
CA SER A 77 -0.65 -6.91 -14.56
C SER A 77 -1.95 -7.23 -13.81
N VAL A 78 -2.43 -6.33 -12.94
CA VAL A 78 -3.60 -6.57 -12.08
C VAL A 78 -4.84 -6.88 -12.92
N GLU A 79 -5.13 -6.09 -13.96
CA GLU A 79 -6.31 -6.35 -14.81
C GLU A 79 -6.30 -7.74 -15.44
N THR A 80 -5.14 -8.20 -15.92
CA THR A 80 -5.00 -9.53 -16.51
C THR A 80 -5.18 -10.63 -15.47
N ILE A 81 -4.63 -10.46 -14.26
CA ILE A 81 -4.84 -11.40 -13.14
C ILE A 81 -6.34 -11.53 -12.81
N ILE A 82 -7.05 -10.42 -12.76
CA ILE A 82 -8.49 -10.39 -12.46
C ILE A 82 -9.31 -11.07 -13.56
N LYS A 83 -8.97 -10.87 -14.85
CA LYS A 83 -9.63 -11.55 -15.99
C LYS A 83 -9.57 -13.08 -15.88
N HIS A 84 -8.49 -13.62 -15.32
CA HIS A 84 -8.31 -15.06 -15.09
C HIS A 84 -9.02 -15.60 -13.84
N LYS A 85 -9.81 -14.76 -13.14
CA LYS A 85 -10.56 -15.15 -11.93
C LYS A 85 -9.68 -15.69 -10.80
N VAL A 86 -8.41 -15.27 -10.77
CA VAL A 86 -7.42 -15.69 -9.77
C VAL A 86 -7.90 -15.46 -8.34
N LEU A 87 -8.71 -14.41 -8.10
CA LEU A 87 -9.31 -14.14 -6.80
C LEU A 87 -10.10 -15.33 -6.23
N LYS A 88 -10.86 -16.02 -7.07
CA LYS A 88 -11.67 -17.19 -6.66
C LYS A 88 -10.84 -18.40 -6.29
N ILE A 89 -9.56 -18.39 -6.67
CA ILE A 89 -8.60 -19.46 -6.41
C ILE A 89 -7.78 -19.12 -5.16
N VAL A 90 -7.33 -17.87 -5.02
CA VAL A 90 -6.44 -17.45 -3.94
C VAL A 90 -7.19 -17.12 -2.64
N ALA A 91 -8.38 -16.52 -2.70
CA ALA A 91 -9.13 -16.16 -1.50
C ALA A 91 -9.41 -17.35 -0.55
N PRO A 92 -9.83 -18.54 -1.06
CA PRO A 92 -9.99 -19.73 -0.21
C PRO A 92 -8.69 -20.22 0.43
N LEU A 93 -7.52 -19.91 -0.14
CA LEU A 93 -6.23 -20.34 0.41
C LEU A 93 -5.82 -19.58 1.68
N LEU A 94 -6.53 -18.50 2.05
CA LEU A 94 -6.40 -17.88 3.38
C LEU A 94 -6.79 -18.82 4.52
N VAL A 95 -7.50 -19.92 4.25
CA VAL A 95 -7.82 -20.95 5.24
C VAL A 95 -7.14 -22.28 4.93
N ASP A 96 -6.08 -22.28 4.12
CA ASP A 96 -5.27 -23.48 3.83
C ASP A 96 -4.62 -24.04 5.11
N GLY A 97 -4.37 -25.35 5.14
CA GLY A 97 -3.73 -26.03 6.27
C GLY A 97 -2.28 -25.60 6.50
N SER A 98 -1.55 -25.21 5.45
CA SER A 98 -0.19 -24.70 5.54
C SER A 98 -0.16 -23.21 5.88
N SER A 99 0.57 -22.83 6.94
CA SER A 99 0.77 -21.43 7.33
C SER A 99 1.48 -20.62 6.25
N GLU A 100 2.42 -21.23 5.54
CA GLU A 100 3.19 -20.59 4.46
C GLU A 100 2.29 -20.27 3.26
N VAL A 101 1.37 -21.19 2.92
CA VAL A 101 0.38 -20.97 1.87
C VAL A 101 -0.57 -19.84 2.26
N ARG A 102 -1.02 -19.79 3.52
CA ARG A 102 -1.86 -18.69 4.02
C ARG A 102 -1.13 -17.34 3.94
N ASN A 103 0.13 -17.29 4.37
CA ASN A 103 0.95 -16.08 4.33
C ASN A 103 1.13 -15.55 2.90
N LEU A 104 1.55 -16.41 1.96
CA LEU A 104 1.74 -16.00 0.57
C LEU A 104 0.41 -15.61 -0.09
N SER A 105 -0.68 -16.33 0.20
CA SER A 105 -2.00 -15.98 -0.32
C SER A 105 -2.45 -14.60 0.18
N ALA A 106 -2.24 -14.30 1.46
CA ALA A 106 -2.48 -12.97 2.02
C ALA A 106 -1.61 -11.90 1.35
N GLY A 107 -0.33 -12.20 1.09
CA GLY A 107 0.57 -11.31 0.37
C GLY A 107 0.13 -11.01 -1.06
N VAL A 108 -0.30 -12.02 -1.83
CA VAL A 108 -0.86 -11.85 -3.17
C VAL A 108 -2.07 -10.93 -3.13
N LEU A 109 -3.02 -11.20 -2.24
CA LEU A 109 -4.26 -10.41 -2.13
C LEU A 109 -3.98 -8.98 -1.69
N ARG A 110 -3.05 -8.79 -0.75
CA ARG A 110 -2.57 -7.47 -0.34
C ARG A 110 -1.99 -6.70 -1.52
N ASN A 111 -1.11 -7.32 -2.31
CA ASN A 111 -0.54 -6.68 -3.50
C ASN A 111 -1.61 -6.31 -4.52
N LEU A 112 -2.58 -7.20 -4.78
CA LEU A 112 -3.70 -6.90 -5.68
C LEU A 112 -4.58 -5.75 -5.18
N SER A 113 -4.83 -5.65 -3.87
CA SER A 113 -5.59 -4.54 -3.30
C SER A 113 -4.82 -3.22 -3.32
N ALA A 114 -3.48 -3.25 -3.21
CA ALA A 114 -2.63 -2.06 -3.20
C ALA A 114 -2.32 -1.53 -4.61
N SER A 115 -2.05 -2.42 -5.55
CA SER A 115 -1.71 -2.08 -6.94
C SER A 115 -2.93 -1.99 -7.86
N GLY A 116 -4.09 -2.45 -7.38
CA GLY A 116 -5.35 -2.44 -8.13
C GLY A 116 -6.10 -1.11 -8.04
N SER A 117 -7.05 -0.92 -8.95
CA SER A 117 -7.96 0.21 -8.88
C SER A 117 -9.04 -0.01 -7.80
N MET A 118 -9.77 1.04 -7.45
CA MET A 118 -10.95 0.97 -6.57
C MET A 118 -11.93 -0.14 -6.99
N GLN A 119 -12.14 -0.36 -8.30
CA GLN A 119 -13.03 -1.41 -8.80
C GLN A 119 -12.52 -2.83 -8.47
N VAL A 120 -11.21 -3.02 -8.35
CA VAL A 120 -10.62 -4.30 -7.93
C VAL A 120 -10.94 -4.58 -6.47
N ILE A 121 -10.85 -3.56 -5.61
CA ILE A 121 -11.21 -3.66 -4.18
C ILE A 121 -12.70 -3.97 -4.02
N GLU A 122 -13.58 -3.24 -4.70
CA GLU A 122 -15.02 -3.52 -4.69
C GLU A 122 -15.33 -4.95 -5.16
N MET A 123 -14.61 -5.45 -6.17
CA MET A 123 -14.76 -6.82 -6.66
C MET A 123 -14.32 -7.85 -5.61
N LEU A 124 -13.19 -7.63 -4.94
CA LEU A 124 -12.70 -8.48 -3.85
C LEU A 124 -13.75 -8.64 -2.75
N VAL A 125 -14.34 -7.52 -2.31
CA VAL A 125 -15.38 -7.53 -1.27
C VAL A 125 -16.65 -8.23 -1.76
N LYS A 126 -17.08 -7.96 -3.00
CA LYS A 126 -18.24 -8.60 -3.61
C LYS A 126 -18.08 -10.12 -3.78
N ASP A 127 -16.87 -10.59 -4.06
CA ASP A 127 -16.54 -12.02 -4.15
C ASP A 127 -16.23 -12.65 -2.75
N ASP A 128 -16.65 -11.99 -1.66
CA ASP A 128 -16.62 -12.47 -0.28
C ASP A 128 -15.20 -12.73 0.27
N ILE A 129 -14.24 -11.83 -0.03
CA ILE A 129 -12.90 -11.93 0.57
C ILE A 129 -12.89 -11.76 2.10
N MET A 130 -13.86 -11.01 2.64
CA MET A 130 -13.90 -10.67 4.06
C MET A 130 -14.11 -11.90 4.94
N THR A 131 -14.90 -12.89 4.48
CA THR A 131 -15.16 -14.12 5.23
C THR A 131 -13.89 -14.93 5.51
N PRO A 132 -13.09 -15.36 4.50
CA PRO A 132 -11.85 -16.08 4.75
C PRO A 132 -10.78 -15.21 5.42
N LEU A 133 -10.74 -13.90 5.16
CA LEU A 133 -9.83 -12.96 5.84
C LEU A 133 -10.09 -12.90 7.35
N ILE A 134 -11.34 -12.64 7.77
CA ILE A 134 -11.73 -12.61 9.19
C ILE A 134 -11.53 -13.99 9.83
N SER A 135 -11.85 -15.06 9.11
CA SER A 135 -11.61 -16.42 9.60
C SER A 135 -10.14 -16.67 9.91
N LEU A 136 -9.21 -16.13 9.12
CA LEU A 136 -7.79 -16.25 9.38
C LEU A 136 -7.35 -15.38 10.57
N PHE A 137 -7.82 -14.13 10.67
CA PHE A 137 -7.56 -13.30 11.87
C PHE A 137 -7.96 -14.02 13.17
N HIS A 138 -9.08 -14.74 13.16
CA HIS A 138 -9.52 -15.50 14.32
C HIS A 138 -8.61 -16.66 14.70
N GLN A 139 -7.82 -17.21 13.78
CA GLN A 139 -6.79 -18.20 14.12
C GLN A 139 -5.67 -17.59 14.98
N TYR A 140 -5.49 -16.27 14.91
CA TYR A 140 -4.54 -15.50 15.71
C TYR A 140 -5.16 -14.89 16.98
N ASN A 141 -6.41 -15.23 17.34
CA ASN A 141 -7.03 -14.68 18.55
C ASN A 141 -6.21 -14.94 19.82
N GLU A 142 -5.50 -16.08 19.91
CA GLU A 142 -4.63 -16.44 21.03
C GLU A 142 -3.14 -16.11 20.80
N TRP A 143 -2.82 -15.44 19.69
CA TRP A 143 -1.45 -15.05 19.35
C TRP A 143 -0.82 -14.16 20.43
N ASN A 144 0.40 -14.49 20.81
CA ASN A 144 1.21 -13.72 21.74
C ASN A 144 2.56 -13.39 21.09
N PRO A 145 2.89 -12.11 20.88
CA PRO A 145 4.11 -11.71 20.20
C PRO A 145 5.40 -12.12 20.91
N GLU A 146 5.36 -12.37 22.23
CA GLU A 146 6.55 -12.80 22.97
C GLU A 146 6.93 -14.27 22.71
N THR A 147 5.97 -15.09 22.27
CA THR A 147 6.13 -16.53 22.11
C THR A 147 5.87 -17.03 20.69
N ALA A 148 5.30 -16.18 19.83
CA ALA A 148 4.94 -16.52 18.47
C ALA A 148 6.16 -16.70 17.57
N LYS A 149 5.95 -17.37 16.44
CA LYS A 149 6.97 -17.45 15.40
C LYS A 149 7.04 -16.12 14.65
N ALA A 150 8.21 -15.76 14.14
CA ALA A 150 8.37 -14.56 13.32
C ALA A 150 7.41 -14.55 12.10
N GLU A 151 7.19 -15.71 11.49
CA GLU A 151 6.26 -15.92 10.36
C GLU A 151 4.81 -15.54 10.70
N ASP A 152 4.40 -15.62 11.96
CA ASP A 152 3.06 -15.22 12.40
C ASP A 152 2.89 -13.70 12.30
N SER A 153 3.93 -12.95 12.69
CA SER A 153 3.95 -11.49 12.54
C SER A 153 3.96 -11.07 11.08
N ASP A 154 4.70 -11.78 10.22
CA ASP A 154 4.70 -11.52 8.77
C ASP A 154 3.32 -11.76 8.16
N THR A 155 2.65 -12.85 8.59
CA THR A 155 1.28 -13.14 8.16
C THR A 155 0.32 -12.05 8.61
N LEU A 156 0.36 -11.67 9.90
CA LEU A 156 -0.46 -10.58 10.42
C LEU A 156 -0.21 -9.26 9.68
N LEU A 157 1.04 -8.96 9.32
CA LEU A 157 1.39 -7.79 8.53
C LEU A 157 0.69 -7.80 7.16
N GLN A 158 0.66 -8.94 6.45
CA GLN A 158 -0.07 -9.06 5.19
C GLN A 158 -1.58 -8.87 5.40
N LEU A 159 -2.15 -9.50 6.44
CA LEU A 159 -3.58 -9.45 6.71
C LEU A 159 -4.07 -8.06 7.09
N VAL A 160 -3.32 -7.33 7.94
CA VAL A 160 -3.71 -5.99 8.36
C VAL A 160 -3.60 -5.00 7.20
N ASN A 161 -2.57 -5.10 6.36
CA ASN A 161 -2.48 -4.28 5.14
C ASN A 161 -3.64 -4.57 4.18
N LEU A 162 -3.97 -5.84 3.95
CA LEU A 162 -5.14 -6.19 3.13
C LEU A 162 -6.44 -5.64 3.73
N LEU A 163 -6.66 -5.83 5.03
CA LEU A 163 -7.83 -5.33 5.73
C LEU A 163 -7.96 -3.81 5.63
N TRP A 164 -6.84 -3.10 5.80
CA TRP A 164 -6.77 -1.65 5.69
C TRP A 164 -7.20 -1.19 4.29
N ASN A 165 -6.55 -1.70 3.23
CA ASN A 165 -6.88 -1.35 1.85
C ASN A 165 -8.37 -1.56 1.53
N LEU A 166 -8.94 -2.68 2.01
CA LEU A 166 -10.36 -2.99 1.82
C LEU A 166 -11.28 -2.02 2.56
N CYS A 167 -10.99 -1.73 3.84
CA CYS A 167 -11.87 -0.88 4.67
C CYS A 167 -11.79 0.60 4.31
N GLU A 168 -10.65 1.08 3.83
CA GLU A 168 -10.47 2.46 3.38
C GLU A 168 -11.30 2.76 2.12
N THR A 169 -11.50 1.74 1.28
CA THR A 169 -12.16 1.92 -0.02
C THR A 169 -13.63 1.47 -0.04
N ASP A 170 -14.02 0.48 0.76
CA ASP A 170 -15.34 -0.15 0.70
C ASP A 170 -16.09 -0.17 2.04
N GLU A 171 -17.28 0.46 2.07
CA GLU A 171 -18.12 0.55 3.27
C GLU A 171 -18.64 -0.81 3.76
N THR A 172 -18.79 -1.79 2.87
CA THR A 172 -19.20 -3.16 3.24
C THR A 172 -18.06 -3.86 3.97
N ALA A 173 -16.82 -3.70 3.52
CA ALA A 173 -15.64 -4.18 4.24
C ALA A 173 -15.57 -3.55 5.65
N LEU A 174 -15.81 -2.24 5.77
CA LEU A 174 -15.85 -1.56 7.07
C LEU A 174 -16.94 -2.11 8.01
N LYS A 175 -18.14 -2.44 7.48
CA LYS A 175 -19.21 -3.09 8.25
C LYS A 175 -18.81 -4.48 8.74
N HIS A 176 -18.12 -5.26 7.91
CA HIS A 176 -17.57 -6.55 8.31
C HIS A 176 -16.51 -6.39 9.40
N PHE A 177 -15.59 -5.43 9.26
CA PHE A 177 -14.59 -5.10 10.28
C PHE A 177 -15.24 -4.79 11.64
N ASN A 178 -16.25 -3.92 11.66
CA ASN A 178 -16.94 -3.52 12.89
C ASN A 178 -17.61 -4.70 13.63
N SER A 179 -17.99 -5.76 12.91
CA SER A 179 -18.63 -6.95 13.48
C SER A 179 -17.67 -8.13 13.71
N ALA A 180 -16.41 -8.02 13.26
CA ALA A 180 -15.45 -9.12 13.26
C ALA A 180 -14.85 -9.44 14.64
N ASN A 181 -14.97 -8.57 15.65
CA ASN A 181 -14.35 -8.77 16.98
C ASN A 181 -12.82 -9.00 16.95
N ILE A 182 -12.11 -8.40 15.99
CA ILE A 182 -10.65 -8.53 15.84
C ILE A 182 -9.84 -7.40 16.51
N LEU A 183 -10.50 -6.40 17.10
CA LEU A 183 -9.83 -5.24 17.70
C LEU A 183 -8.79 -5.62 18.76
N ASN A 184 -9.11 -6.57 19.65
CA ASN A 184 -8.17 -7.02 20.68
C ASN A 184 -6.89 -7.65 20.12
N LEU A 185 -6.94 -8.22 18.91
CA LEU A 185 -5.75 -8.70 18.20
C LEU A 185 -4.92 -7.52 17.70
N LEU A 186 -5.56 -6.53 17.06
CA LEU A 186 -4.88 -5.32 16.58
C LEU A 186 -4.22 -4.54 17.72
N LEU A 187 -4.90 -4.40 18.86
CA LEU A 187 -4.35 -3.70 20.03
C LEU A 187 -3.08 -4.36 20.59
N ARG A 188 -2.93 -5.69 20.49
CA ARG A 188 -1.70 -6.39 20.88
C ARG A 188 -0.50 -6.01 20.00
N CYS A 189 -0.75 -5.57 18.78
CA CYS A 189 0.27 -5.14 17.85
C CYS A 189 0.75 -3.69 18.07
N LEU A 190 0.21 -2.96 19.06
CA LEU A 190 0.65 -1.58 19.36
C LEU A 190 1.99 -1.51 20.10
N ASN A 191 2.49 -2.62 20.63
CA ASN A 191 3.81 -2.66 21.24
C ASN A 191 4.91 -2.94 20.19
N TYR A 192 5.32 -1.88 19.49
CA TYR A 192 6.35 -1.94 18.43
C TYR A 192 7.69 -2.55 18.88
N GLN A 193 8.01 -2.51 20.18
CA GLN A 193 9.24 -3.09 20.71
C GLN A 193 9.21 -4.62 20.69
N THR A 194 8.02 -5.22 20.79
CA THR A 194 7.84 -6.67 20.77
C THR A 194 7.48 -7.15 19.36
N VAL A 195 6.58 -6.44 18.67
CA VAL A 195 6.04 -6.92 17.38
C VAL A 195 6.82 -6.44 16.15
N GLY A 196 7.75 -5.50 16.35
CA GLY A 196 8.42 -4.81 15.26
C GLY A 196 7.67 -3.56 14.81
N LEU A 197 8.43 -2.63 14.22
CA LEU A 197 7.91 -1.31 13.89
C LEU A 197 6.94 -1.36 12.70
N ASP A 198 7.21 -2.18 11.69
CA ASP A 198 6.42 -2.24 10.46
C ASP A 198 4.99 -2.72 10.74
N LEU A 199 4.82 -3.80 11.53
CA LEU A 199 3.49 -4.28 11.92
C LEU A 199 2.73 -3.26 12.78
N CYS A 200 3.42 -2.61 13.72
CA CYS A 200 2.79 -1.58 14.56
C CYS A 200 2.31 -0.38 13.72
N ILE A 201 3.12 0.08 12.76
CA ILE A 201 2.74 1.17 11.84
C ILE A 201 1.52 0.76 11.01
N THR A 202 1.56 -0.40 10.36
CA THR A 202 0.44 -0.90 9.55
C THR A 202 -0.86 -0.99 10.36
N VAL A 203 -0.77 -1.44 11.62
CA VAL A 203 -1.94 -1.45 12.52
C VAL A 203 -2.43 -0.05 12.84
N CYS A 204 -1.54 0.90 13.12
CA CYS A 204 -1.92 2.28 13.34
C CYS A 204 -2.51 2.95 12.09
N GLN A 205 -2.01 2.65 10.89
CA GLN A 205 -2.60 3.11 9.62
C GLN A 205 -4.03 2.61 9.47
N CYS A 206 -4.22 1.29 9.65
CA CYS A 206 -5.53 0.66 9.63
C CYS A 206 -6.47 1.30 10.65
N LEU A 207 -6.06 1.40 11.92
CA LEU A 207 -6.88 1.96 13.00
C LEU A 207 -7.20 3.45 12.80
N ASN A 208 -6.26 4.24 12.27
CA ASN A 208 -6.50 5.64 11.93
C ASN A 208 -7.61 5.75 10.88
N SER A 209 -7.47 5.04 9.75
CA SER A 209 -8.46 5.05 8.66
C SER A 209 -9.83 4.55 9.12
N VAL A 210 -9.91 3.36 9.75
CA VAL A 210 -11.22 2.79 10.12
C VAL A 210 -11.92 3.52 11.25
N SER A 211 -11.22 4.36 12.01
CA SER A 211 -11.79 5.18 13.09
C SER A 211 -12.29 6.55 12.63
N GLU A 212 -11.90 7.00 11.44
CA GLU A 212 -12.42 8.22 10.83
C GLU A 212 -13.92 8.07 10.57
N ASP A 213 -14.71 9.02 11.08
CA ASP A 213 -16.18 9.03 11.02
C ASP A 213 -16.90 7.74 11.46
N ASN A 214 -16.22 6.87 12.22
CA ASN A 214 -16.75 5.58 12.65
C ASN A 214 -16.87 5.50 14.18
N THR A 215 -18.04 5.92 14.67
CA THR A 215 -18.33 5.95 16.12
C THR A 215 -18.27 4.57 16.80
N ILE A 216 -18.50 3.48 16.07
CA ILE A 216 -18.49 2.12 16.62
C ILE A 216 -17.07 1.78 17.10
N ILE A 217 -16.08 1.85 16.20
CA ILE A 217 -14.71 1.52 16.57
C ILE A 217 -14.07 2.62 17.41
N ALA A 218 -14.37 3.90 17.15
CA ALA A 218 -13.85 5.01 17.94
C ALA A 218 -14.28 4.88 19.42
N SER A 219 -15.54 4.50 19.68
CA SER A 219 -16.01 4.27 21.05
C SER A 219 -15.27 3.12 21.74
N ALA A 220 -14.97 2.03 21.03
CA ALA A 220 -14.22 0.91 21.56
C ALA A 220 -12.75 1.29 21.85
N LEU A 221 -12.12 2.03 20.93
CA LEU A 221 -10.73 2.48 21.05
C LEU A 221 -10.51 3.52 22.16
N ARG A 222 -11.53 4.30 22.55
CA ARG A 222 -11.43 5.25 23.69
C ARG A 222 -10.99 4.59 24.98
N HIS A 223 -11.34 3.32 25.20
CA HIS A 223 -10.89 2.57 26.38
C HIS A 223 -9.38 2.23 26.35
N HIS A 224 -8.74 2.44 25.21
CA HIS A 224 -7.33 2.16 24.93
C HIS A 224 -6.55 3.42 24.55
N GLU A 225 -7.10 4.63 24.78
CA GLU A 225 -6.44 5.91 24.45
C GLU A 225 -5.00 5.98 25.03
N SER A 226 -4.80 5.43 26.23
CA SER A 226 -3.49 5.40 26.89
C SER A 226 -2.38 4.71 26.08
N ASP A 227 -2.72 3.75 25.23
CA ASP A 227 -1.72 3.05 24.42
C ASP A 227 -1.19 3.94 23.29
N PHE A 228 -2.05 4.75 22.67
CA PHE A 228 -1.66 5.76 21.69
C PHE A 228 -0.90 6.92 22.34
N LEU A 229 -1.30 7.34 23.55
CA LEU A 229 -0.57 8.39 24.28
C LEU A 229 0.87 7.96 24.63
N LYS A 230 1.10 6.69 24.98
CA LYS A 230 2.47 6.17 25.19
C LYS A 230 3.31 6.32 23.91
N ILE A 231 2.73 6.01 22.75
CA ILE A 231 3.40 6.17 21.45
C ILE A 231 3.75 7.64 21.20
N LEU A 232 2.84 8.59 21.46
CA LEU A 232 3.09 10.02 21.28
C LEU A 232 4.30 10.53 22.08
N THR A 233 4.56 9.95 23.26
CA THR A 233 5.68 10.37 24.12
C THR A 233 7.05 9.84 23.69
N VAL A 234 7.12 8.98 22.67
CA VAL A 234 8.39 8.43 22.20
C VAL A 234 9.26 9.54 21.61
N THR A 235 10.53 9.58 22.00
CA THR A 235 11.55 10.46 21.42
C THR A 235 12.48 9.64 20.55
N SER A 236 12.56 9.97 19.26
CA SER A 236 13.44 9.28 18.31
C SER A 236 13.72 10.17 17.09
N SER A 237 14.87 9.95 16.44
CA SER A 237 15.18 10.52 15.13
C SER A 237 14.83 9.59 13.96
N ASP A 238 14.26 8.41 14.24
CA ASP A 238 13.83 7.43 13.22
C ASP A 238 12.53 7.92 12.54
N GLN A 239 12.56 8.08 11.22
CA GLN A 239 11.42 8.54 10.43
C GLN A 239 10.19 7.63 10.58
N ARG A 240 10.38 6.33 10.77
CA ARG A 240 9.28 5.38 10.97
C ARG A 240 8.61 5.57 12.33
N LEU A 241 9.38 5.91 13.36
CA LEU A 241 8.81 6.25 14.68
C LEU A 241 8.09 7.60 14.64
N LEU A 242 8.57 8.55 13.83
CA LEU A 242 7.86 9.80 13.58
C LEU A 242 6.51 9.57 12.88
N LEU A 243 6.48 8.71 11.85
CA LEU A 243 5.22 8.27 11.21
C LEU A 243 4.28 7.62 12.23
N LEU A 244 4.79 6.68 13.04
CA LEU A 244 3.99 6.01 14.08
C LEU A 244 3.36 7.00 15.07
N LYS A 245 4.13 8.01 15.51
CA LYS A 245 3.64 9.10 16.37
C LYS A 245 2.53 9.91 15.69
N THR A 246 2.73 10.30 14.44
CA THR A 246 1.72 11.06 13.68
C THR A 246 0.41 10.26 13.54
N LEU A 247 0.50 8.96 13.25
CA LEU A 247 -0.69 8.09 13.19
C LEU A 247 -1.39 7.98 14.55
N ALA A 248 -0.63 7.82 15.65
CA ALA A 248 -1.21 7.83 16.98
C ALA A 248 -1.90 9.16 17.31
N ALA A 249 -1.37 10.28 16.81
CA ALA A 249 -1.98 11.60 16.97
C ALA A 249 -3.32 11.69 16.22
N GLY A 250 -3.36 11.21 14.98
CA GLY A 250 -4.59 11.12 14.18
C GLY A 250 -5.66 10.25 14.85
N ILE A 251 -5.28 9.08 15.36
CA ILE A 251 -6.19 8.22 16.11
C ILE A 251 -6.75 8.97 17.32
N VAL A 252 -5.92 9.60 18.15
CA VAL A 252 -6.38 10.36 19.34
C VAL A 252 -7.40 11.43 18.95
N VAL A 253 -7.20 12.13 17.83
CA VAL A 253 -8.15 13.10 17.29
C VAL A 253 -9.46 12.42 16.88
N ASN A 254 -9.41 11.31 16.14
CA ASN A 254 -10.60 10.55 15.73
C ASN A 254 -11.40 10.04 16.95
N LEU A 255 -10.71 9.66 18.04
CA LEU A 255 -11.37 9.23 19.27
C LEU A 255 -12.10 10.38 19.95
N ASN A 256 -11.46 11.53 20.07
CA ASN A 256 -12.05 12.71 20.71
C ASN A 256 -11.39 13.99 20.17
N PRO A 257 -12.04 14.73 19.26
CA PRO A 257 -11.50 15.98 18.75
C PRO A 257 -11.27 17.04 19.84
N SER A 258 -12.03 16.96 20.94
CA SER A 258 -11.85 17.80 22.14
C SER A 258 -10.97 17.12 23.20
N SER A 259 -10.04 16.25 22.78
CA SER A 259 -9.17 15.53 23.70
C SER A 259 -8.34 16.50 24.55
N PRO A 260 -8.19 16.25 25.87
CA PRO A 260 -7.28 17.04 26.71
C PRO A 260 -5.81 16.92 26.25
N TRP A 261 -5.52 15.98 25.36
CA TRP A 261 -4.19 15.73 24.80
C TRP A 261 -3.92 16.51 23.51
N LEU A 262 -4.80 17.45 23.14
CA LEU A 262 -4.64 18.26 21.91
C LEU A 262 -3.30 19.00 21.86
N GLU A 263 -2.77 19.47 23.00
CA GLU A 263 -1.44 20.08 23.05
C GLU A 263 -0.33 19.10 22.63
N ALA A 264 -0.40 17.84 23.10
CA ALA A 264 0.56 16.80 22.74
C ALA A 264 0.42 16.36 21.27
N VAL A 265 -0.82 16.32 20.78
CA VAL A 265 -1.13 16.10 19.35
C VAL A 265 -0.48 17.19 18.52
N VAL A 266 -0.77 18.47 18.78
CA VAL A 266 -0.22 19.60 18.02
C VAL A 266 1.30 19.65 18.09
N ALA A 267 1.90 19.37 19.25
CA ALA A 267 3.36 19.28 19.38
C ALA A 267 3.95 18.19 18.49
N THR A 268 3.31 17.01 18.42
CA THR A 268 3.72 15.91 17.54
C THR A 268 3.61 16.30 16.07
N LEU A 269 2.51 16.95 15.66
CA LEU A 269 2.32 17.40 14.28
C LEU A 269 3.37 18.46 13.89
N SER A 270 3.70 19.38 14.81
CA SER A 270 4.78 20.37 14.58
C SER A 270 6.13 19.69 14.39
N GLU A 271 6.49 18.75 15.26
CA GLU A 271 7.73 17.96 15.14
C GLU A 271 7.82 17.25 13.79
N THR A 272 6.72 16.65 13.33
CA THR A 272 6.65 15.97 12.02
C THR A 272 6.85 16.94 10.85
N LEU A 273 6.24 18.12 10.91
CA LEU A 273 6.32 19.13 9.85
C LEU A 273 7.65 19.89 9.84
N GLU A 274 8.35 19.98 10.97
CA GLU A 274 9.66 20.63 11.09
C GLU A 274 10.81 19.79 10.49
N ALA A 275 10.60 18.48 10.29
CA ALA A 275 11.60 17.61 9.69
C ALA A 275 11.92 18.03 8.24
N ASP A 276 13.21 18.30 7.96
CA ASP A 276 13.66 18.81 6.67
C ASP A 276 13.71 17.70 5.60
N VAL A 277 12.55 17.42 5.00
CA VAL A 277 12.43 16.47 3.88
C VAL A 277 13.14 16.97 2.63
N HIS A 278 13.21 18.30 2.42
CA HIS A 278 13.85 18.88 1.25
C HIS A 278 15.35 18.60 1.24
N GLN A 279 16.02 18.78 2.38
CA GLN A 279 17.43 18.42 2.53
C GLN A 279 17.67 16.94 2.23
N GLN A 280 16.81 16.03 2.72
CA GLN A 280 16.95 14.59 2.47
C GLN A 280 16.73 14.24 1.00
N ILE A 281 15.76 14.88 0.32
CA ILE A 281 15.55 14.72 -1.13
C ILE A 281 16.77 15.21 -1.91
N CYS A 282 17.35 16.36 -1.56
CA CYS A 282 18.56 16.87 -2.23
C CYS A 282 19.74 15.91 -2.06
N GLN A 283 19.95 15.38 -0.85
CA GLN A 283 21.00 14.40 -0.56
C GLN A 283 20.79 13.11 -1.35
N LEU A 284 19.56 12.60 -1.42
CA LEU A 284 19.21 11.42 -2.21
C LEU A 284 19.44 11.67 -3.71
N SER A 285 18.96 12.80 -4.22
CA SER A 285 19.11 13.19 -5.63
C SER A 285 20.58 13.24 -6.04
N SER A 286 21.47 13.77 -5.19
CA SER A 286 22.91 13.81 -5.47
C SER A 286 23.60 12.44 -5.54
N GLN A 287 22.97 11.40 -4.97
CA GLN A 287 23.47 10.03 -4.94
C GLN A 287 22.86 9.16 -6.05
N MET A 288 21.84 9.65 -6.75
CA MET A 288 21.19 8.88 -7.81
C MET A 288 22.09 8.75 -9.04
N PRO A 289 22.19 7.55 -9.64
CA PRO A 289 22.88 7.38 -10.90
C PRO A 289 22.16 8.16 -12.01
N LEU A 290 22.94 8.75 -12.93
CA LEU A 290 22.41 9.47 -14.09
C LEU A 290 21.79 8.53 -15.14
N ASP A 291 22.20 7.26 -15.15
CA ASP A 291 21.73 6.24 -16.07
C ASP A 291 20.66 5.36 -15.41
N SER A 292 19.45 5.35 -15.99
CA SER A 292 18.28 4.60 -15.52
C SER A 292 18.43 3.07 -15.54
N SER A 293 19.48 2.55 -16.16
CA SER A 293 19.82 1.12 -16.21
C SER A 293 20.64 0.63 -15.02
N THR A 294 21.10 1.53 -14.14
CA THR A 294 21.93 1.18 -12.98
C THR A 294 21.05 0.75 -11.82
N GLN A 295 21.25 -0.46 -11.30
CA GLN A 295 20.60 -0.89 -10.07
C GLN A 295 20.99 0.04 -8.91
N LEU A 296 19.99 0.50 -8.16
CA LEU A 296 20.21 1.32 -6.97
C LEU A 296 20.95 0.49 -5.92
N SER A 297 21.89 1.11 -5.21
CA SER A 297 22.51 0.48 -4.04
C SER A 297 21.47 0.29 -2.92
N GLU A 298 21.71 -0.69 -2.05
CA GLU A 298 20.86 -0.95 -0.88
C GLU A 298 20.74 0.29 0.02
N ASP A 299 21.83 1.05 0.17
CA ASP A 299 21.86 2.32 0.91
C ASP A 299 20.92 3.36 0.30
N VAL A 300 20.94 3.53 -1.03
CA VAL A 300 20.08 4.49 -1.73
C VAL A 300 18.62 4.04 -1.67
N SER A 301 18.35 2.74 -1.77
CA SER A 301 16.98 2.20 -1.59
C SER A 301 16.45 2.44 -0.18
N THR A 302 17.30 2.27 0.84
CA THR A 302 16.94 2.53 2.24
C THR A 302 16.67 4.02 2.47
N GLN A 303 17.53 4.89 1.93
CA GLN A 303 17.30 6.35 2.01
C GLN A 303 16.00 6.76 1.30
N LEU A 304 15.71 6.20 0.13
CA LEU A 304 14.46 6.45 -0.59
C LEU A 304 13.25 6.08 0.27
N LYS A 305 13.27 4.90 0.91
CA LYS A 305 12.20 4.46 1.82
C LYS A 305 12.05 5.40 3.02
N ASN A 306 13.15 5.87 3.60
CA ASN A 306 13.12 6.81 4.73
C ASN A 306 12.54 8.17 4.32
N VAL A 307 12.91 8.68 3.14
CA VAL A 307 12.35 9.91 2.57
C VAL A 307 10.86 9.75 2.31
N GLN A 308 10.45 8.64 1.70
CA GLN A 308 9.03 8.33 1.46
C GLN A 308 8.24 8.28 2.77
N THR A 309 8.74 7.54 3.77
CA THR A 309 8.13 7.46 5.10
C THR A 309 7.95 8.85 5.73
N LEU A 310 8.95 9.73 5.57
CA LEU A 310 8.87 11.08 6.10
C LEU A 310 7.82 11.93 5.36
N VAL A 311 7.77 11.83 4.02
CA VAL A 311 6.72 12.50 3.23
C VAL A 311 5.35 12.01 3.66
N ASP A 312 5.15 10.70 3.81
CA ASP A 312 3.88 10.11 4.24
C ASP A 312 3.48 10.63 5.63
N ALA A 313 4.44 10.73 6.57
CA ALA A 313 4.19 11.31 7.88
C ALA A 313 3.77 12.80 7.80
N GLN A 314 4.39 13.57 6.91
CA GLN A 314 4.06 15.00 6.73
C GLN A 314 2.70 15.20 6.06
N VAL A 315 2.36 14.39 5.06
CA VAL A 315 1.03 14.40 4.43
C VAL A 315 -0.04 14.08 5.47
N MET A 316 0.13 13.00 6.23
CA MET A 316 -0.78 12.63 7.32
C MET A 316 -0.90 13.74 8.38
N ALA A 317 0.21 14.40 8.73
CA ALA A 317 0.16 15.50 9.68
C ALA A 317 -0.65 16.70 9.17
N LEU A 318 -0.54 17.03 7.88
CA LEU A 318 -1.33 18.08 7.25
C LEU A 318 -2.81 17.72 7.17
N GLU A 319 -3.14 16.46 6.87
CA GLU A 319 -4.52 15.96 6.86
C GLU A 319 -5.17 16.07 8.24
N ILE A 320 -4.47 15.64 9.30
CA ILE A 320 -4.95 15.77 10.68
C ILE A 320 -5.19 17.23 11.05
N LEU A 321 -4.26 18.14 10.69
CA LEU A 321 -4.42 19.57 10.94
C LEU A 321 -5.61 20.16 10.17
N ALA A 322 -5.77 19.78 8.90
CA ALA A 322 -6.90 20.23 8.09
C ALA A 322 -8.23 19.83 8.74
N ASN A 323 -8.35 18.57 9.17
CA ASN A 323 -9.55 18.05 9.85
C ASN A 323 -9.82 18.76 11.19
N LEU A 324 -8.78 19.04 11.98
CA LEU A 324 -8.89 19.78 13.25
C LEU A 324 -9.35 21.23 13.07
N ILE A 325 -8.95 21.88 11.97
CA ILE A 325 -9.33 23.26 11.68
C ILE A 325 -10.73 23.31 11.07
N SER A 326 -11.03 22.44 10.10
CA SER A 326 -12.33 22.43 9.42
C SER A 326 -13.49 22.02 10.34
N SER A 327 -13.24 21.16 11.33
CA SER A 327 -14.27 20.79 12.32
C SER A 327 -14.68 21.93 13.27
N GLN A 328 -13.93 23.05 13.31
CA GLN A 328 -14.30 24.23 14.10
C GLN A 328 -15.24 25.20 13.37
N ASP A 329 -15.39 25.07 12.04
CA ASP A 329 -16.23 25.98 11.23
C ASP A 329 -17.71 25.55 11.19
N ASP A 330 -18.04 24.37 11.71
CA ASP A 330 -19.40 23.79 11.74
C ASP A 330 -20.14 23.98 13.08
N GLU A 331 -19.56 24.72 14.05
CA GLU A 331 -20.21 25.17 15.31
C GLU A 331 -20.61 26.67 15.30
#